data_AF-A0A8D0VCS8-F1
#
_entry.id   AF-A0A8D0VCS8-F1
#
_cell.length_a   1.000
_cell.length_b   1.000
_cell.length_c   1.000
_cell.angle_alpha   90.00
_cell.angle_beta   90.00
_cell.angle_gamma   90.00
#
_symmetry.space_group_name_H-M   'P 1'
#
loop_
_entity.id
_entity.type
_entity.pdbx_description
1 polymer ?
#
loop_
_entity_poly.entity_id
_entity_poly.type
_entity_poly.pdbx_seq_one_letter_code
_entity_poly.pdbx_strand_id
1 'polypeptide(L)'
;MATMVLPREEKLSQDEIVLGTKAVIQGLETLRGEHRALLAPLVAHEAGEAEPGSQERCVLLRRSLEAIELGLGEAQVILALSSHLGAVESEKQKLRAQVRRLVQENQWLREELAGTQQKLQRSEQAVAQLEEEKQHLLFMSQIRKLDEDTSPNEEKGDIPKDSLDDLFPNEEEQNPAPSPGGGDAAAQHGGYEIPARLRTLHNLVIQYASQGRYEVAVPLCKQALEDLEKTSGHDHPDVATMLNILALVYRDQNKYKEAAHLLNDALAIREKTLGKDHPAVAATLNNLAVLYGKRGKYKEAEPLCKRALEIREKVLGKFHPDVAKQLSNLALLCQNQGKAEEVEYYYRRALEIYATRLGPDDPNVAKTKNNLASCYLKQGKYQDAETLYKEILTRAHEKEFGSVNGDNKPIWMHAEEREESKDKRRDSTPYGEYGSWYKACKVDSPTVNTTLRSLGALYRRQGKLEAAHTLEDCASRSRKQGLDPASQTKVVELLKDGGGGRGDRRGSRDVAGGAGARSEADLEESGPAAEWSGDGSGSLRRSGSFGKLRDALRRSSEMLVKKLQGGGPQEPPNPR
;
A
#
# COMPACT_ATOMS: atom_id res chain seq x y z
N MET A 1 -4.70 -6.06 70.83
CA MET A 1 -4.11 -5.29 69.71
C MET A 1 -5.25 -4.96 68.75
N ALA A 2 -5.48 -3.69 68.42
CA ALA A 2 -6.47 -3.31 67.42
C ALA A 2 -5.77 -3.18 66.06
N THR A 3 -6.00 -4.12 65.14
CA THR A 3 -5.53 -4.02 63.77
C THR A 3 -6.37 -3.00 63.02
N MET A 4 -5.77 -1.88 62.63
CA MET A 4 -6.41 -0.94 61.71
C MET A 4 -6.70 -1.64 60.38
N VAL A 5 -7.99 -1.83 60.07
CA VAL A 5 -8.42 -2.15 58.72
C VAL A 5 -8.28 -0.87 57.91
N LEU A 6 -7.18 -0.72 57.18
CA LEU A 6 -7.10 0.27 56.11
C LEU A 6 -8.23 -0.05 55.11
N PRO A 7 -9.07 0.93 54.72
CA PRO A 7 -10.09 0.70 53.72
C PRO A 7 -9.41 0.27 52.41
N ARG A 8 -9.99 -0.71 51.72
CA ARG A 8 -9.59 -0.99 50.34
C ARG A 8 -9.91 0.24 49.51
N GLU A 9 -8.90 0.79 48.85
CA GLU A 9 -9.12 1.63 47.67
C GLU A 9 -9.81 0.78 46.62
N GLU A 10 -11.12 1.00 46.43
CA GLU A 10 -11.86 0.42 45.32
C GLU A 10 -11.32 1.04 44.04
N LYS A 11 -10.65 0.22 43.23
CA LYS A 11 -10.06 0.65 41.97
C LYS A 11 -11.17 0.89 40.96
N LEU A 12 -11.67 2.12 40.95
CA LEU A 12 -12.58 2.67 39.94
C LEU A 12 -12.14 2.21 38.55
N SER A 13 -13.08 1.71 37.76
CA SER A 13 -12.78 1.32 36.38
C SER A 13 -12.40 2.55 35.53
N GLN A 14 -11.70 2.31 34.42
CA GLN A 14 -11.34 3.40 33.50
C GLN A 14 -12.58 4.16 32.99
N ASP A 15 -13.69 3.43 32.80
CA ASP A 15 -14.96 4.00 32.35
C ASP A 15 -15.65 4.80 33.48
N GLU A 16 -15.62 4.34 34.73
CA GLU A 16 -16.07 5.11 35.90
C GLU A 16 -15.28 6.41 36.08
N ILE A 17 -13.95 6.36 35.91
CA ILE A 17 -13.08 7.54 35.96
C ILE A 17 -13.45 8.52 34.84
N VAL A 18 -13.63 8.04 33.61
CA VAL A 18 -14.02 8.89 32.47
C VAL A 18 -15.42 9.49 32.65
N LEU A 19 -16.39 8.74 33.17
CA LEU A 19 -17.74 9.22 33.45
C LEU A 19 -17.76 10.24 34.60
N GLY A 20 -17.02 9.97 35.68
CA GLY A 20 -16.82 10.89 36.79
C GLY A 20 -16.18 12.21 36.35
N THR A 21 -15.10 12.14 35.56
CA THR A 21 -14.42 13.32 35.01
C THR A 21 -15.34 14.14 34.10
N LYS A 22 -16.16 13.50 33.25
CA LYS A 22 -17.18 14.20 32.44
C LYS A 22 -18.23 14.92 33.31
N ALA A 23 -18.69 14.30 34.39
CA ALA A 23 -19.63 14.92 35.33
C ALA A 23 -19.00 16.09 36.09
N VAL A 24 -17.74 15.97 36.51
CA VAL A 24 -16.96 17.06 37.12
C VAL A 24 -16.79 18.23 36.16
N ILE A 25 -16.48 17.99 34.88
CA ILE A 25 -16.41 19.04 33.85
C ILE A 25 -17.75 19.78 33.75
N GLN A 26 -18.88 19.07 33.63
CA GLN A 26 -20.20 19.71 33.57
C GLN A 26 -20.53 20.56 34.81
N GLY A 27 -20.17 20.09 36.01
CA GLY A 27 -20.29 20.85 37.26
C GLY A 27 -19.38 22.09 37.33
N LEU A 28 -18.15 21.98 36.85
CA LEU A 28 -17.21 23.10 36.78
C LEU A 28 -17.61 24.12 35.70
N GLU A 29 -18.13 23.69 34.56
CA GLU A 29 -18.58 24.59 33.48
C GLU A 29 -19.85 25.38 33.86
N THR A 30 -20.76 24.77 34.62
CA THR A 30 -21.94 25.46 35.18
C THR A 30 -21.51 26.47 36.26
N LEU A 31 -20.65 26.06 37.21
CA LEU A 31 -20.11 26.96 38.24
C LEU A 31 -19.30 28.13 37.63
N ARG A 32 -18.51 27.88 36.57
CA ARG A 32 -17.82 28.91 35.78
C ARG A 32 -18.82 29.90 35.16
N GLY A 33 -19.96 29.41 34.69
CA GLY A 33 -21.06 30.23 34.17
C GLY A 33 -21.66 31.14 35.24
N GLU A 34 -22.01 30.59 36.40
CA GLU A 34 -22.55 31.32 37.55
C GLU A 34 -21.58 32.38 38.07
N HIS A 35 -20.31 32.01 38.25
CA HIS A 35 -19.27 32.93 38.74
C HIS A 35 -18.97 34.05 37.74
N ARG A 36 -19.02 33.79 36.42
CA ARG A 36 -18.94 34.84 35.39
C ARG A 36 -20.18 35.75 35.39
N ALA A 37 -21.38 35.18 35.59
CA ALA A 37 -22.62 35.95 35.69
C ALA A 37 -22.68 36.86 36.92
N LEU A 38 -22.14 36.41 38.06
CA LEU A 38 -21.99 37.22 39.29
C LEU A 38 -20.91 38.31 39.17
N LEU A 39 -19.83 38.02 38.45
CA LEU A 39 -18.72 38.95 38.25
C LEU A 39 -19.05 40.08 37.25
N ALA A 40 -19.84 39.80 36.21
CA ALA A 40 -20.21 40.78 35.19
C ALA A 40 -20.82 42.11 35.74
N PRO A 41 -21.84 42.11 36.62
CA PRO A 41 -22.38 43.35 37.18
C PRO A 41 -21.41 44.02 38.15
N LEU A 42 -20.63 43.26 38.93
CA LEU A 42 -19.67 43.84 39.87
C LEU A 42 -18.54 44.60 39.15
N VAL A 43 -18.03 44.05 38.04
CA VAL A 43 -17.04 44.74 37.18
C VAL A 43 -17.67 45.91 36.42
N ALA A 44 -18.95 45.86 36.06
CA ALA A 44 -19.65 47.04 35.53
C ALA A 44 -19.77 48.17 36.58
N HIS A 45 -19.93 47.84 37.86
CA HIS A 45 -19.93 48.80 38.97
C HIS A 45 -18.52 49.27 39.39
N GLU A 46 -17.43 48.63 38.97
CA GLU A 46 -16.06 49.17 39.14
C GLU A 46 -15.87 50.51 38.37
N ALA A 47 -16.79 50.87 37.46
CA ALA A 47 -16.80 52.12 36.71
C ALA A 47 -17.60 53.28 37.35
N GLY A 48 -18.27 53.08 38.50
CA GLY A 48 -19.06 54.15 39.15
C GLY A 48 -19.45 53.86 40.60
N GLU A 49 -19.05 54.76 41.52
CA GLU A 49 -19.37 54.80 42.96
C GLU A 49 -19.54 53.43 43.64
N ALA A 50 -18.44 52.71 43.79
CA ALA A 50 -18.43 51.35 44.35
C ALA A 50 -18.75 51.29 45.85
N GLU A 51 -19.65 50.37 46.24
CA GLU A 51 -19.87 50.03 47.66
C GLU A 51 -18.60 49.47 48.34
N PRO A 52 -18.33 49.80 49.61
CA PRO A 52 -17.24 49.21 50.38
C PRO A 52 -17.46 47.69 50.52
N GLY A 53 -16.55 46.90 49.94
CA GLY A 53 -16.61 45.45 49.87
C GLY A 53 -16.96 44.88 48.48
N SER A 54 -17.38 45.71 47.51
CA SER A 54 -17.60 45.24 46.12
C SER A 54 -16.30 44.72 45.49
N GLN A 55 -15.20 45.45 45.65
CA GLN A 55 -13.90 45.11 45.08
C GLN A 55 -13.30 43.80 45.66
N GLU A 56 -13.54 43.52 46.95
CA GLU A 56 -13.12 42.25 47.58
C GLU A 56 -13.89 41.05 46.99
N ARG A 57 -15.20 41.21 46.75
CA ARG A 57 -16.03 40.21 46.07
C ARG A 57 -15.54 39.97 44.63
N CYS A 58 -15.16 41.02 43.90
CA CYS A 58 -14.51 40.89 42.58
C CYS A 58 -13.23 40.06 42.64
N VAL A 59 -12.31 40.33 43.57
CA VAL A 59 -11.04 39.60 43.70
C VAL A 59 -11.27 38.14 44.06
N LEU A 60 -12.21 37.85 44.98
CA LEU A 60 -12.60 36.47 45.33
C LEU A 60 -13.21 35.72 44.13
N LEU A 61 -14.09 36.36 43.37
CA LEU A 61 -14.68 35.76 42.16
C LEU A 61 -13.64 35.50 41.07
N ARG A 62 -12.72 36.43 40.79
CA ARG A 62 -11.62 36.21 39.83
C ARG A 62 -10.76 35.00 40.24
N ARG A 63 -10.30 34.95 41.50
CA ARG A 63 -9.52 33.83 42.04
C ARG A 63 -10.26 32.49 41.99
N SER A 64 -11.59 32.50 42.18
CA SER A 64 -12.40 31.28 42.07
C SER A 64 -12.55 30.81 40.61
N LEU A 65 -12.65 31.73 39.65
CA LEU A 65 -12.66 31.40 38.22
C LEU A 65 -11.33 30.81 37.77
N GLU A 66 -10.20 31.37 38.20
CA GLU A 66 -8.85 30.82 37.95
C GLU A 66 -8.73 29.37 38.45
N ALA A 67 -9.25 29.08 39.65
CA ALA A 67 -9.27 27.72 40.20
C ALA A 67 -10.18 26.75 39.42
N ILE A 68 -11.35 27.23 38.96
CA ILE A 68 -12.28 26.44 38.13
C ILE A 68 -11.69 26.16 36.75
N GLU A 69 -11.02 27.13 36.13
CA GLU A 69 -10.39 26.99 34.82
C GLU A 69 -9.16 26.06 34.87
N LEU A 70 -8.40 26.07 35.97
CA LEU A 70 -7.34 25.09 36.22
C LEU A 70 -7.89 23.67 36.40
N GLY A 71 -8.94 23.50 37.22
CA GLY A 71 -9.58 22.19 37.42
C GLY A 71 -10.23 21.63 36.15
N LEU A 72 -10.76 22.49 35.27
CA LEU A 72 -11.21 22.10 33.94
C LEU A 72 -10.06 21.63 33.05
N GLY A 73 -8.90 22.30 33.11
CA GLY A 73 -7.69 21.87 32.41
C GLY A 73 -7.20 20.49 32.86
N GLU A 74 -7.11 20.25 34.17
CA GLU A 74 -6.73 18.95 34.72
C GLU A 74 -7.71 17.83 34.30
N ALA A 75 -9.02 18.09 34.34
CA ALA A 75 -10.04 17.16 33.89
C ALA A 75 -9.98 16.87 32.38
N GLN A 76 -9.67 17.88 31.56
CA GLN A 76 -9.49 17.73 30.11
C GLN A 76 -8.30 16.80 29.80
N VAL A 77 -7.17 16.98 30.49
CA VAL A 77 -5.97 16.12 30.35
C VAL A 77 -6.26 14.68 30.77
N ILE A 78 -7.04 14.45 31.83
CA ILE A 78 -7.47 13.10 32.24
C ILE A 78 -8.28 12.41 31.12
N LEU A 79 -9.17 13.14 30.44
CA LEU A 79 -9.91 12.60 29.30
C LEU A 79 -9.00 12.31 28.10
N ALA A 80 -8.09 13.22 27.73
CA ALA A 80 -7.13 13.01 26.65
C ALA A 80 -6.25 11.77 26.90
N LEU A 81 -5.67 11.66 28.11
CA LEU A 81 -4.87 10.50 28.55
C LEU A 81 -5.67 9.18 28.41
N SER A 82 -6.94 9.17 28.82
CA SER A 82 -7.80 7.98 28.73
C SER A 82 -8.04 7.56 27.27
N SER A 83 -8.18 8.53 26.35
CA SER A 83 -8.34 8.30 24.92
C SER A 83 -7.06 7.76 24.28
N HIS A 84 -5.90 8.36 24.58
CA HIS A 84 -4.60 7.87 24.10
C HIS A 84 -4.30 6.46 24.63
N LEU A 85 -4.61 6.16 25.90
CA LEU A 85 -4.47 4.83 26.46
C LEU A 85 -5.34 3.81 25.71
N GLY A 86 -6.62 4.12 25.48
CA GLY A 86 -7.53 3.26 24.70
C GLY A 86 -7.07 3.02 23.26
N ALA A 87 -6.50 4.04 22.61
CA ALA A 87 -5.91 3.91 21.29
C ALA A 87 -4.72 2.92 21.29
N VAL A 88 -3.75 3.12 22.18
CA VAL A 88 -2.56 2.26 22.34
C VAL A 88 -2.94 0.82 22.73
N GLU A 89 -3.93 0.64 23.60
CA GLU A 89 -4.51 -0.66 23.94
C GLU A 89 -5.10 -1.36 22.70
N SER A 90 -5.81 -0.62 21.83
CA SER A 90 -6.34 -1.16 20.58
C SER A 90 -5.23 -1.63 19.64
N GLU A 91 -4.10 -0.91 19.55
CA GLU A 91 -2.96 -1.27 18.70
C GLU A 91 -2.20 -2.48 19.25
N LYS A 92 -1.93 -2.48 20.55
CA LYS A 92 -1.42 -3.63 21.31
C LYS A 92 -2.27 -4.88 21.08
N GLN A 93 -3.60 -4.77 20.99
CA GLN A 93 -4.49 -5.88 20.62
C GLN A 93 -4.36 -6.28 19.13
N LYS A 94 -4.35 -5.33 18.18
CA LYS A 94 -4.14 -5.57 16.74
C LYS A 94 -2.82 -6.31 16.49
N LEU A 95 -1.73 -5.83 17.06
CA LEU A 95 -0.38 -6.44 16.97
C LEU A 95 -0.36 -7.85 17.58
N ARG A 96 -0.94 -8.05 18.77
CA ARG A 96 -1.08 -9.40 19.37
C ARG A 96 -1.87 -10.36 18.45
N ALA A 97 -2.88 -9.87 17.73
CA ALA A 97 -3.64 -10.66 16.75
C ALA A 97 -2.88 -10.89 15.42
N GLN A 98 -1.93 -10.03 15.06
CA GLN A 98 -1.01 -10.24 13.94
C GLN A 98 0.08 -11.27 14.28
N VAL A 99 0.70 -11.16 15.46
CA VAL A 99 1.71 -12.13 15.94
C VAL A 99 1.12 -13.55 16.01
N ARG A 100 -0.10 -13.72 16.54
CA ARG A 100 -0.77 -15.05 16.54
C ARG A 100 -0.97 -15.63 15.13
N ARG A 101 -1.32 -14.80 14.15
CA ARG A 101 -1.47 -15.22 12.75
C ARG A 101 -0.12 -15.61 12.14
N LEU A 102 0.92 -14.80 12.33
CA LEU A 102 2.27 -15.11 11.86
C LEU A 102 2.83 -16.40 12.46
N VAL A 103 2.54 -16.70 13.74
CA VAL A 103 2.91 -17.98 14.37
C VAL A 103 2.18 -19.17 13.73
N GLN A 104 0.88 -19.03 13.44
CA GLN A 104 0.09 -20.06 12.75
C GLN A 104 0.57 -20.28 11.30
N GLU A 105 0.88 -19.22 10.57
CA GLU A 105 1.45 -19.28 9.21
C GLU A 105 2.84 -19.93 9.22
N ASN A 106 3.70 -19.60 10.20
CA ASN A 106 5.01 -20.25 10.36
C ASN A 106 4.90 -21.74 10.73
N GLN A 107 3.89 -22.14 11.51
CA GLN A 107 3.62 -23.56 11.77
C GLN A 107 3.18 -24.27 10.48
N TRP A 108 2.20 -23.72 9.75
CA TRP A 108 1.71 -24.30 8.51
C TRP A 108 2.81 -24.42 7.43
N LEU A 109 3.68 -23.42 7.29
CA LEU A 109 4.82 -23.48 6.38
C LEU A 109 5.84 -24.57 6.75
N ARG A 110 6.01 -24.89 8.04
CA ARG A 110 6.84 -26.03 8.49
C ARG A 110 6.19 -27.37 8.19
N GLU A 111 4.87 -27.46 8.33
CA GLU A 111 4.08 -28.65 8.01
C GLU A 111 4.10 -28.95 6.50
N GLU A 112 3.94 -27.94 5.63
CA GLU A 112 4.05 -28.12 4.16
C GLU A 112 5.51 -28.37 3.71
N LEU A 113 6.50 -27.77 4.39
CA LEU A 113 7.92 -28.10 4.13
C LEU A 113 8.23 -29.56 4.48
N ALA A 114 7.75 -30.06 5.62
CA ALA A 114 7.87 -31.48 5.97
C ALA A 114 7.10 -32.39 4.99
N GLY A 115 5.91 -31.97 4.55
CA GLY A 115 5.12 -32.67 3.55
C GLY A 115 5.78 -32.75 2.17
N THR A 116 6.48 -31.70 1.75
CA THR A 116 7.26 -31.68 0.49
C THR A 116 8.56 -32.47 0.60
N GLN A 117 9.27 -32.40 1.73
CA GLN A 117 10.41 -33.27 2.02
C GLN A 117 10.04 -34.77 2.01
N GLN A 118 8.89 -35.14 2.58
CA GLN A 118 8.42 -36.54 2.54
C GLN A 118 8.05 -36.98 1.11
N LYS A 119 7.49 -36.09 0.27
CA LYS A 119 7.23 -36.39 -1.15
C LYS A 119 8.54 -36.59 -1.92
N LEU A 120 9.55 -35.74 -1.68
CA LEU A 120 10.89 -35.88 -2.27
C LEU A 120 11.53 -37.21 -1.90
N GLN A 121 11.59 -37.55 -0.60
CA GLN A 121 12.17 -38.81 -0.12
C GLN A 121 11.50 -40.05 -0.74
N ARG A 122 10.18 -40.04 -0.94
CA ARG A 122 9.46 -41.12 -1.64
C ARG A 122 9.82 -41.19 -3.13
N SER A 123 10.03 -40.06 -3.80
CA SER A 123 10.49 -40.05 -5.19
C SER A 123 11.93 -40.52 -5.34
N GLU A 124 12.82 -40.19 -4.40
CA GLU A 124 14.20 -40.69 -4.34
C GLU A 124 14.23 -42.22 -4.15
N GLN A 125 13.38 -42.75 -3.26
CA GLN A 125 13.19 -44.20 -3.06
C GLN A 125 12.66 -44.89 -4.33
N ALA A 126 11.69 -44.30 -5.02
CA ALA A 126 11.16 -44.85 -6.27
C ALA A 126 12.19 -44.81 -7.42
N VAL A 127 13.03 -43.77 -7.49
CA VAL A 127 14.13 -43.70 -8.47
C VAL A 127 15.17 -44.79 -8.18
N ALA A 128 15.56 -44.99 -6.92
CA ALA A 128 16.50 -46.06 -6.55
C ALA A 128 15.98 -47.46 -6.95
N GLN A 129 14.68 -47.74 -6.71
CA GLN A 129 14.04 -48.98 -7.15
C GLN A 129 14.07 -49.16 -8.67
N LEU A 130 13.77 -48.11 -9.43
CA LEU A 130 13.86 -48.14 -10.90
C LEU A 130 15.29 -48.29 -11.42
N GLU A 131 16.30 -47.80 -10.69
CA GLU A 131 17.71 -48.02 -11.01
C GLU A 131 18.16 -49.46 -10.72
N GLU A 132 17.68 -50.08 -9.64
CA GLU A 132 17.88 -51.51 -9.34
C GLU A 132 17.20 -52.41 -10.40
N GLU A 133 15.93 -52.13 -10.74
CA GLU A 133 15.20 -52.84 -11.81
C GLU A 133 15.91 -52.71 -13.17
N LYS A 134 16.39 -51.51 -13.50
CA LYS A 134 17.19 -51.26 -14.71
C LYS A 134 18.49 -52.05 -14.71
N GLN A 135 19.22 -52.12 -13.59
CA GLN A 135 20.44 -52.92 -13.49
C GLN A 135 20.13 -54.42 -13.66
N HIS A 136 19.06 -54.91 -13.04
CA HIS A 136 18.60 -56.29 -13.20
C HIS A 136 18.21 -56.61 -14.65
N LEU A 137 17.48 -55.72 -15.33
CA LEU A 137 17.12 -55.88 -16.75
C LEU A 137 18.34 -55.85 -17.68
N LEU A 138 19.34 -55.02 -17.39
CA LEU A 138 20.61 -54.99 -18.13
C LEU A 138 21.41 -56.29 -17.92
N PHE A 139 21.46 -56.81 -16.69
CA PHE A 139 22.07 -58.11 -16.38
C PHE A 139 21.35 -59.26 -17.11
N MET A 140 20.02 -59.30 -17.06
CA MET A 140 19.19 -60.25 -17.82
C MET A 140 19.26 -60.06 -19.35
N SER A 141 19.78 -58.93 -19.85
CA SER A 141 20.12 -58.74 -21.26
C SER A 141 21.56 -59.16 -21.59
N GLN A 142 22.47 -59.17 -20.62
CA GLN A 142 23.84 -59.68 -20.81
C GLN A 142 23.84 -61.21 -20.82
N ILE A 143 23.09 -61.85 -19.91
CA ILE A 143 22.91 -63.32 -19.91
C ILE A 143 22.35 -63.79 -21.26
N ARG A 144 21.24 -63.22 -21.73
CA ARG A 144 20.64 -63.62 -23.01
C ARG A 144 21.56 -63.49 -24.23
N LYS A 145 22.50 -62.54 -24.22
CA LYS A 145 23.50 -62.42 -25.29
C LYS A 145 24.55 -63.53 -25.24
N LEU A 146 24.94 -63.97 -24.05
CA LEU A 146 25.82 -65.13 -23.85
C LEU A 146 25.11 -66.44 -24.24
N ASP A 147 23.78 -66.53 -24.04
CA ASP A 147 22.95 -67.64 -24.53
C ASP A 147 22.78 -67.61 -26.06
N GLU A 148 22.64 -66.43 -26.68
CA GLU A 148 22.63 -66.24 -28.14
C GLU A 148 23.99 -66.61 -28.77
N ASP A 149 25.10 -66.18 -28.16
CA ASP A 149 26.48 -66.50 -28.60
C ASP A 149 26.86 -67.99 -28.47
N THR A 150 26.00 -68.83 -27.87
CA THR A 150 26.27 -70.28 -27.67
C THR A 150 25.47 -71.24 -28.57
N SER A 151 24.67 -70.74 -29.54
CA SER A 151 23.89 -71.58 -30.47
C SER A 151 24.20 -71.32 -31.97
N PRO A 152 24.78 -72.28 -32.72
CA PRO A 152 25.14 -72.08 -34.12
C PRO A 152 24.04 -72.49 -35.14
N ASN A 153 23.34 -71.49 -35.67
CA ASN A 153 22.75 -71.42 -37.03
C ASN A 153 21.47 -72.23 -37.38
N GLU A 154 20.83 -71.79 -38.48
CA GLU A 154 19.68 -72.35 -39.23
C GLU A 154 18.27 -72.13 -38.59
N GLU A 155 17.19 -71.79 -39.32
CA GLU A 155 17.00 -71.67 -40.78
C GLU A 155 16.00 -70.53 -41.22
N LYS A 156 15.59 -70.53 -42.50
CA LYS A 156 14.97 -69.42 -43.29
C LYS A 156 13.54 -68.97 -42.91
N GLY A 157 13.14 -67.77 -43.38
CA GLY A 157 11.72 -67.40 -43.59
C GLY A 157 11.47 -65.97 -44.12
N ASP A 158 11.01 -65.82 -45.38
CA ASP A 158 10.67 -64.53 -46.02
C ASP A 158 9.19 -64.12 -45.89
N ILE A 159 8.89 -62.88 -45.47
CA ILE A 159 7.68 -62.08 -45.82
C ILE A 159 8.09 -60.58 -45.90
N PRO A 160 7.62 -59.78 -46.90
CA PRO A 160 8.09 -58.41 -47.15
C PRO A 160 7.38 -57.30 -46.34
N LYS A 161 7.88 -56.06 -46.48
CA LYS A 161 7.32 -54.81 -45.91
C LYS A 161 6.12 -54.29 -46.70
N ASP A 162 5.15 -53.73 -45.96
CA ASP A 162 4.42 -52.46 -46.19
C ASP A 162 3.45 -52.26 -45.00
N SER A 163 2.71 -51.16 -44.80
CA SER A 163 2.97 -49.71 -44.94
C SER A 163 1.68 -48.97 -44.49
N LEU A 164 1.81 -47.91 -43.68
CA LEU A 164 0.82 -46.85 -43.36
C LEU A 164 -0.59 -47.18 -42.78
N ASP A 165 -0.95 -46.36 -41.78
CA ASP A 165 -2.20 -45.62 -41.53
C ASP A 165 -3.58 -46.25 -41.22
N ASP A 166 -4.33 -45.46 -40.42
CA ASP A 166 -5.78 -45.32 -40.21
C ASP A 166 -6.72 -46.54 -40.06
N LEU A 167 -7.27 -46.70 -38.85
CA LEU A 167 -8.61 -47.27 -38.62
C LEU A 167 -9.37 -46.62 -37.41
N PHE A 168 -10.03 -45.48 -37.66
CA PHE A 168 -11.37 -45.07 -37.15
C PHE A 168 -11.63 -44.83 -35.63
N PRO A 169 -12.80 -44.24 -35.22
CA PRO A 169 -13.85 -43.54 -36.00
C PRO A 169 -14.23 -42.11 -35.49
N ASN A 170 -15.06 -41.39 -36.29
CA ASN A 170 -15.89 -40.25 -35.87
C ASN A 170 -17.31 -40.68 -35.47
N GLU A 171 -17.94 -39.97 -34.52
CA GLU A 171 -19.37 -39.55 -34.50
C GLU A 171 -19.37 -38.16 -33.82
N GLU A 172 -19.90 -37.07 -34.41
CA GLU A 172 -21.31 -36.63 -34.45
C GLU A 172 -21.97 -36.45 -33.06
N GLU A 173 -22.83 -35.46 -32.78
CA GLU A 173 -23.12 -34.12 -33.33
C GLU A 173 -24.07 -33.44 -32.31
N GLN A 174 -23.90 -32.15 -31.95
CA GLN A 174 -25.02 -31.19 -31.87
C GLN A 174 -24.58 -29.78 -31.40
N ASN A 175 -25.31 -28.78 -31.91
CA ASN A 175 -25.39 -27.42 -31.39
C ASN A 175 -26.89 -27.13 -31.17
N PRO A 176 -27.33 -26.32 -30.18
CA PRO A 176 -27.92 -25.05 -30.61
C PRO A 176 -27.82 -23.87 -29.62
N ALA A 177 -28.11 -22.69 -30.16
CA ALA A 177 -28.48 -21.44 -29.47
C ALA A 177 -29.52 -20.71 -30.37
N PRO A 178 -30.06 -19.50 -30.05
CA PRO A 178 -30.00 -18.69 -28.82
C PRO A 178 -31.41 -18.26 -28.34
N SER A 179 -31.53 -17.30 -27.39
CA SER A 179 -32.50 -16.15 -27.38
C SER A 179 -32.74 -15.56 -25.96
N PRO A 180 -33.26 -14.32 -25.80
CA PRO A 180 -32.86 -13.46 -24.68
C PRO A 180 -33.96 -12.87 -23.75
N GLY A 181 -33.51 -12.27 -22.64
CA GLY A 181 -34.18 -11.20 -21.87
C GLY A 181 -33.09 -10.37 -21.17
N GLY A 182 -33.05 -9.04 -21.30
CA GLY A 182 -33.81 -8.09 -20.46
C GLY A 182 -32.99 -7.76 -19.20
N GLY A 183 -32.31 -6.63 -19.09
CA GLY A 183 -32.90 -5.32 -18.74
C GLY A 183 -32.91 -5.16 -17.21
N ASP A 184 -32.32 -4.14 -16.57
CA ASP A 184 -31.82 -2.88 -17.11
C ASP A 184 -30.77 -2.18 -16.20
N ALA A 185 -30.20 -1.08 -16.72
CA ALA A 185 -29.59 0.07 -16.03
C ALA A 185 -28.77 -0.07 -14.73
N ALA A 186 -27.48 0.26 -14.83
CA ALA A 186 -26.84 1.26 -13.94
C ALA A 186 -25.62 1.89 -14.63
N ALA A 187 -25.77 3.09 -15.20
CA ALA A 187 -24.68 3.83 -15.83
C ALA A 187 -24.35 5.11 -15.04
N GLN A 188 -23.21 5.12 -14.31
CA GLN A 188 -22.49 6.32 -13.90
C GLN A 188 -21.15 5.97 -13.23
N HIS A 189 -20.21 6.93 -13.24
CA HIS A 189 -18.82 6.86 -12.72
C HIS A 189 -17.78 6.13 -13.60
N GLY A 190 -16.71 6.84 -13.94
CA GLY A 190 -15.57 6.34 -14.74
C GLY A 190 -14.60 5.45 -13.95
N GLY A 191 -15.11 4.65 -13.02
CA GLY A 191 -14.33 3.75 -12.17
C GLY A 191 -14.01 2.41 -12.84
N TYR A 192 -13.06 1.68 -12.26
CA TYR A 192 -12.85 0.27 -12.60
C TYR A 192 -13.80 -0.58 -11.75
N GLU A 193 -15.07 -0.63 -12.12
CA GLU A 193 -16.07 -1.33 -11.32
C GLU A 193 -15.88 -2.84 -11.37
N ILE A 194 -15.59 -3.42 -10.22
CA ILE A 194 -15.38 -4.86 -10.04
C ILE A 194 -16.66 -5.42 -9.39
N PRO A 195 -17.35 -6.39 -10.04
CA PRO A 195 -18.60 -6.95 -9.53
C PRO A 195 -18.51 -7.36 -8.06
N ALA A 196 -19.57 -7.11 -7.29
CA ALA A 196 -19.55 -7.31 -5.84
C ALA A 196 -19.13 -8.74 -5.42
N ARG A 197 -19.51 -9.75 -6.23
CA ARG A 197 -19.10 -11.16 -6.08
C ARG A 197 -17.59 -11.40 -6.25
N LEU A 198 -16.92 -10.63 -7.11
CA LEU A 198 -15.48 -10.71 -7.36
C LEU A 198 -14.66 -9.81 -6.45
N ARG A 199 -15.26 -8.77 -5.84
CA ARG A 199 -14.51 -7.76 -5.06
C ARG A 199 -13.73 -8.36 -3.87
N THR A 200 -14.27 -9.36 -3.18
CA THR A 200 -13.58 -10.06 -2.08
C THR A 200 -12.37 -10.86 -2.57
N LEU A 201 -12.57 -11.65 -3.65
CA LEU A 201 -11.53 -12.42 -4.31
C LEU A 201 -10.42 -11.51 -4.88
N HIS A 202 -10.80 -10.42 -5.56
CA HIS A 202 -9.90 -9.43 -6.12
C HIS A 202 -9.01 -8.80 -5.03
N ASN A 203 -9.61 -8.38 -3.91
CA ASN A 203 -8.87 -7.81 -2.79
C ASN A 203 -7.87 -8.83 -2.21
N LEU A 204 -8.26 -10.10 -2.10
CA LEU A 204 -7.40 -11.18 -1.62
C LEU A 204 -6.25 -11.48 -2.60
N VAL A 205 -6.50 -11.48 -3.91
CA VAL A 205 -5.48 -11.61 -4.96
C VAL A 205 -4.50 -10.45 -4.93
N ILE A 206 -4.97 -9.19 -4.83
CA ILE A 206 -4.11 -8.02 -4.67
C ILE A 206 -3.30 -8.12 -3.38
N GLN A 207 -3.90 -8.56 -2.28
CA GLN A 207 -3.20 -8.73 -1.01
C GLN A 207 -2.03 -9.72 -1.16
N TYR A 208 -2.27 -10.92 -1.69
CA TYR A 208 -1.19 -11.89 -1.92
C TYR A 208 -0.15 -11.38 -2.94
N ALA A 209 -0.56 -10.76 -4.05
CA ALA A 209 0.38 -10.18 -5.02
C ALA A 209 1.27 -9.07 -4.40
N SER A 210 0.70 -8.19 -3.56
CA SER A 210 1.43 -7.14 -2.85
C SER A 210 2.42 -7.68 -1.81
N GLN A 211 2.16 -8.88 -1.28
CA GLN A 211 3.07 -9.61 -0.39
C GLN A 211 4.14 -10.41 -1.16
N GLY A 212 4.15 -10.35 -2.50
CA GLY A 212 4.99 -11.19 -3.35
C GLY A 212 4.56 -12.66 -3.42
N ARG A 213 3.41 -13.01 -2.84
CA ARG A 213 2.87 -14.38 -2.71
C ARG A 213 2.17 -14.87 -3.97
N TYR A 214 2.92 -14.84 -5.07
CA TYR A 214 2.46 -15.21 -6.40
C TYR A 214 2.06 -16.69 -6.51
N GLU A 215 2.61 -17.55 -5.65
CA GLU A 215 2.29 -18.97 -5.54
C GLU A 215 0.85 -19.23 -5.09
N VAL A 216 0.24 -18.31 -4.33
CA VAL A 216 -1.19 -18.37 -3.96
C VAL A 216 -2.03 -17.53 -4.92
N ALA A 217 -1.56 -16.33 -5.30
CA ALA A 217 -2.32 -15.41 -6.14
C ALA A 217 -2.66 -15.99 -7.53
N VAL A 218 -1.73 -16.71 -8.17
CA VAL A 218 -1.93 -17.24 -9.53
C VAL A 218 -2.92 -18.42 -9.56
N PRO A 219 -2.80 -19.48 -8.73
CA PRO A 219 -3.80 -20.55 -8.70
C PRO A 219 -5.20 -20.06 -8.30
N LEU A 220 -5.28 -19.13 -7.34
CA LEU A 220 -6.55 -18.52 -6.92
C LEU A 220 -7.25 -17.77 -8.06
N CYS A 221 -6.49 -17.06 -8.92
CA CYS A 221 -7.04 -16.45 -10.12
C CYS A 221 -7.51 -17.49 -11.15
N LYS A 222 -6.73 -18.56 -11.36
CA LYS A 222 -7.05 -19.61 -12.34
C LYS A 222 -8.33 -20.36 -11.97
N GLN A 223 -8.42 -20.84 -10.73
CA GLN A 223 -9.62 -21.52 -10.21
C GLN A 223 -10.87 -20.65 -10.41
N ALA A 224 -10.80 -19.37 -10.04
CA ALA A 224 -11.91 -18.46 -10.20
C ALA A 224 -12.23 -18.08 -11.66
N LEU A 225 -11.26 -18.15 -12.57
CA LEU A 225 -11.53 -18.03 -14.01
C LEU A 225 -12.30 -19.25 -14.50
N GLU A 226 -11.83 -20.46 -14.20
CA GLU A 226 -12.54 -21.69 -14.58
C GLU A 226 -13.96 -21.74 -14.00
N ASP A 227 -14.16 -21.29 -12.77
CA ASP A 227 -15.48 -21.30 -12.11
C ASP A 227 -16.40 -20.20 -12.64
N LEU A 228 -15.86 -19.05 -13.10
CA LEU A 228 -16.62 -18.07 -13.88
C LEU A 228 -16.99 -18.60 -15.27
N GLU A 229 -16.07 -19.25 -15.97
CA GLU A 229 -16.31 -19.80 -17.31
C GLU A 229 -17.39 -20.89 -17.28
N LYS A 230 -17.35 -21.79 -16.28
CA LYS A 230 -18.37 -22.83 -16.03
C LYS A 230 -19.76 -22.25 -15.70
N THR A 231 -19.85 -21.07 -15.09
CA THR A 231 -21.12 -20.49 -14.60
C THR A 231 -21.70 -19.39 -15.49
N SER A 232 -20.86 -18.67 -16.22
CA SER A 232 -21.22 -17.44 -16.96
C SER A 232 -20.79 -17.45 -18.42
N GLY A 233 -20.00 -18.45 -18.85
CA GLY A 233 -19.34 -18.48 -20.15
C GLY A 233 -18.10 -17.60 -20.22
N HIS A 234 -17.20 -17.92 -21.15
CA HIS A 234 -15.92 -17.20 -21.34
C HIS A 234 -16.11 -15.77 -21.86
N ASP A 235 -17.09 -15.52 -22.73
CA ASP A 235 -17.44 -14.19 -23.25
C ASP A 235 -18.18 -13.28 -22.23
N HIS A 236 -17.95 -13.44 -20.92
CA HIS A 236 -18.59 -12.65 -19.87
C HIS A 236 -17.66 -11.53 -19.31
N PRO A 237 -18.15 -10.31 -19.02
CA PRO A 237 -17.31 -9.20 -18.54
C PRO A 237 -16.57 -9.46 -17.21
N ASP A 238 -17.09 -10.35 -16.34
CA ASP A 238 -16.38 -10.86 -15.16
C ASP A 238 -15.10 -11.64 -15.54
N VAL A 239 -15.15 -12.50 -16.56
CA VAL A 239 -13.99 -13.27 -17.05
C VAL A 239 -12.92 -12.30 -17.55
N ALA A 240 -13.28 -11.33 -18.40
CA ALA A 240 -12.37 -10.27 -18.83
C ALA A 240 -11.77 -9.45 -17.66
N THR A 241 -12.50 -9.32 -16.57
CA THR A 241 -12.04 -8.62 -15.36
C THR A 241 -11.05 -9.47 -14.57
N MET A 242 -11.31 -10.77 -14.40
CA MET A 242 -10.36 -11.71 -13.79
C MET A 242 -9.11 -11.98 -14.64
N LEU A 243 -9.25 -12.04 -15.97
CA LEU A 243 -8.12 -12.12 -16.91
C LEU A 243 -7.21 -10.89 -16.78
N ASN A 244 -7.78 -9.68 -16.68
CA ASN A 244 -7.01 -8.47 -16.41
C ASN A 244 -6.35 -8.48 -15.02
N ILE A 245 -7.01 -9.02 -13.99
CA ILE A 245 -6.41 -9.18 -12.66
C ILE A 245 -5.20 -10.12 -12.71
N LEU A 246 -5.33 -11.29 -13.34
CA LEU A 246 -4.22 -12.23 -13.52
C LEU A 246 -3.08 -11.65 -14.38
N ALA A 247 -3.41 -10.84 -15.41
CA ALA A 247 -2.41 -10.12 -16.18
C ALA A 247 -1.60 -9.10 -15.38
N LEU A 248 -2.20 -8.43 -14.38
CA LEU A 248 -1.48 -7.56 -13.46
C LEU A 248 -0.53 -8.39 -12.56
N VAL A 249 -1.02 -9.53 -12.04
CA VAL A 249 -0.21 -10.48 -11.24
C VAL A 249 0.97 -11.06 -12.05
N TYR A 250 0.81 -11.30 -13.35
CA TYR A 250 1.89 -11.70 -14.25
C TYR A 250 2.82 -10.53 -14.65
N ARG A 251 2.30 -9.32 -14.84
CA ARG A 251 3.13 -8.10 -15.06
C ARG A 251 4.12 -7.92 -13.91
N ASP A 252 3.68 -8.10 -12.68
CA ASP A 252 4.49 -7.87 -11.47
C ASP A 252 5.50 -9.01 -11.23
N GLN A 253 5.26 -10.20 -11.82
CA GLN A 253 6.24 -11.27 -12.01
C GLN A 253 7.18 -11.07 -13.22
N ASN A 254 7.07 -9.96 -13.96
CA ASN A 254 7.75 -9.72 -15.25
C ASN A 254 7.40 -10.72 -16.38
N LYS A 255 6.29 -11.46 -16.26
CA LYS A 255 5.73 -12.38 -17.26
C LYS A 255 4.95 -11.63 -18.35
N TYR A 256 5.66 -10.75 -19.06
CA TYR A 256 5.08 -9.78 -20.00
C TYR A 256 4.55 -10.39 -21.31
N LYS A 257 4.81 -11.67 -21.62
CA LYS A 257 4.20 -12.34 -22.78
C LYS A 257 2.80 -12.84 -22.41
N GLU A 258 2.72 -13.52 -21.29
CA GLU A 258 1.54 -14.14 -20.70
C GLU A 258 0.52 -13.07 -20.28
N ALA A 259 0.98 -12.01 -19.61
CA ALA A 259 0.15 -10.84 -19.31
C ALA A 259 -0.44 -10.18 -20.57
N ALA A 260 0.32 -10.13 -21.67
CA ALA A 260 -0.16 -9.55 -22.93
C ALA A 260 -1.18 -10.46 -23.63
N HIS A 261 -1.06 -11.79 -23.52
CA HIS A 261 -2.08 -12.72 -24.02
C HIS A 261 -3.41 -12.49 -23.30
N LEU A 262 -3.40 -12.56 -21.96
CA LEU A 262 -4.60 -12.39 -21.12
C LEU A 262 -5.29 -11.02 -21.31
N LEU A 263 -4.54 -9.95 -21.59
CA LEU A 263 -5.15 -8.65 -21.87
C LEU A 263 -5.69 -8.51 -23.30
N ASN A 264 -5.13 -9.20 -24.30
CA ASN A 264 -5.75 -9.23 -25.64
C ASN A 264 -7.05 -10.04 -25.62
N ASP A 265 -7.08 -11.11 -24.83
CA ASP A 265 -8.26 -11.94 -24.57
C ASP A 265 -9.35 -11.13 -23.84
N ALA A 266 -9.01 -10.50 -22.71
CA ALA A 266 -9.88 -9.57 -22.00
C ALA A 266 -10.30 -8.34 -22.84
N LEU A 267 -9.53 -7.95 -23.85
CA LEU A 267 -9.91 -6.91 -24.81
C LEU A 267 -11.00 -7.42 -25.76
N ALA A 268 -10.83 -8.60 -26.35
CA ALA A 268 -11.79 -9.20 -27.26
C ALA A 268 -13.16 -9.41 -26.58
N ILE A 269 -13.18 -9.98 -25.37
CA ILE A 269 -14.40 -10.16 -24.58
C ILE A 269 -15.07 -8.81 -24.29
N ARG A 270 -14.31 -7.77 -23.89
CA ARG A 270 -14.86 -6.43 -23.61
C ARG A 270 -15.37 -5.72 -24.85
N GLU A 271 -14.76 -5.92 -26.01
CA GLU A 271 -15.25 -5.35 -27.27
C GLU A 271 -16.56 -6.01 -27.74
N LYS A 272 -16.71 -7.33 -27.54
CA LYS A 272 -17.98 -8.04 -27.78
C LYS A 272 -19.09 -7.58 -26.84
N THR A 273 -18.80 -7.53 -25.53
CA THR A 273 -19.81 -7.38 -24.47
C THR A 273 -20.21 -5.93 -24.16
N LEU A 274 -19.25 -4.99 -24.22
CA LEU A 274 -19.45 -3.60 -23.81
C LEU A 274 -19.34 -2.62 -24.99
N GLY A 275 -18.91 -3.09 -26.16
CA GLY A 275 -18.70 -2.28 -27.36
C GLY A 275 -17.34 -1.58 -27.43
N LYS A 276 -16.93 -1.26 -28.66
CA LYS A 276 -15.56 -0.83 -29.01
C LYS A 276 -15.11 0.52 -28.43
N ASP A 277 -16.07 1.36 -28.04
CA ASP A 277 -15.88 2.70 -27.45
C ASP A 277 -16.12 2.74 -25.92
N HIS A 278 -16.20 1.60 -25.24
CA HIS A 278 -16.44 1.58 -23.79
C HIS A 278 -15.20 1.96 -22.95
N PRO A 279 -15.33 2.68 -21.81
CA PRO A 279 -14.20 3.02 -20.94
C PRO A 279 -13.37 1.82 -20.47
N ALA A 280 -13.99 0.65 -20.27
CA ALA A 280 -13.27 -0.58 -19.91
C ALA A 280 -12.33 -1.08 -21.05
N VAL A 281 -12.72 -0.87 -22.31
CA VAL A 281 -11.87 -1.16 -23.49
C VAL A 281 -10.69 -0.20 -23.53
N ALA A 282 -10.90 1.10 -23.34
CA ALA A 282 -9.81 2.08 -23.23
C ALA A 282 -8.83 1.77 -22.09
N ALA A 283 -9.32 1.24 -20.97
CA ALA A 283 -8.47 0.81 -19.86
C ALA A 283 -7.66 -0.46 -20.19
N THR A 284 -8.24 -1.46 -20.84
CA THR A 284 -7.50 -2.65 -21.31
C THR A 284 -6.43 -2.27 -22.35
N LEU A 285 -6.78 -1.42 -23.33
CA LEU A 285 -5.86 -0.90 -24.35
C LEU A 285 -4.67 -0.15 -23.73
N ASN A 286 -4.92 0.70 -22.72
CA ASN A 286 -3.84 1.37 -21.98
C ASN A 286 -2.94 0.37 -21.23
N ASN A 287 -3.51 -0.65 -20.59
CA ASN A 287 -2.73 -1.67 -19.89
C ASN A 287 -1.87 -2.49 -20.87
N LEU A 288 -2.40 -2.85 -22.06
CA LEU A 288 -1.62 -3.45 -23.15
C LEU A 288 -0.48 -2.54 -23.62
N ALA A 289 -0.75 -1.26 -23.87
CA ALA A 289 0.26 -0.30 -24.29
C ALA A 289 1.41 -0.18 -23.27
N VAL A 290 1.10 -0.23 -21.97
CA VAL A 290 2.11 -0.28 -20.89
C VAL A 290 2.92 -1.59 -20.92
N LEU A 291 2.30 -2.75 -21.15
CA LEU A 291 3.03 -4.03 -21.30
C LEU A 291 3.96 -4.03 -22.52
N TYR A 292 3.48 -3.57 -23.68
CA TYR A 292 4.30 -3.47 -24.89
C TYR A 292 5.43 -2.45 -24.71
N GLY A 293 5.17 -1.31 -24.06
CA GLY A 293 6.20 -0.34 -23.68
C GLY A 293 7.27 -0.94 -22.75
N LYS A 294 6.88 -1.71 -21.72
CA LYS A 294 7.82 -2.45 -20.85
C LYS A 294 8.65 -3.49 -21.59
N ARG A 295 8.17 -4.01 -22.72
CA ARG A 295 8.89 -4.93 -23.62
C ARG A 295 9.71 -4.23 -24.71
N GLY A 296 9.79 -2.88 -24.72
CA GLY A 296 10.45 -2.11 -25.78
C GLY A 296 9.68 -2.06 -27.12
N LYS A 297 8.49 -2.64 -27.21
CA LYS A 297 7.63 -2.68 -28.41
C LYS A 297 6.83 -1.38 -28.57
N TYR A 298 7.51 -0.23 -28.54
CA TYR A 298 6.87 1.09 -28.53
C TYR A 298 5.99 1.37 -29.76
N LYS A 299 6.40 0.86 -30.94
CA LYS A 299 5.60 0.97 -32.19
C LYS A 299 4.27 0.22 -32.13
N GLU A 300 4.18 -0.88 -31.39
CA GLU A 300 2.93 -1.62 -31.15
C GLU A 300 2.08 -0.97 -30.05
N ALA A 301 2.74 -0.34 -29.06
CA ALA A 301 2.08 0.36 -27.96
C ALA A 301 1.38 1.67 -28.39
N GLU A 302 1.97 2.41 -29.34
CA GLU A 302 1.45 3.71 -29.79
C GLU A 302 0.01 3.67 -30.32
N PRO A 303 -0.39 2.82 -31.30
CA PRO A 303 -1.76 2.79 -31.81
C PRO A 303 -2.78 2.37 -30.75
N LEU A 304 -2.43 1.45 -29.85
CA LEU A 304 -3.28 1.05 -28.73
C LEU A 304 -3.51 2.21 -27.76
N CYS A 305 -2.47 3.01 -27.50
CA CYS A 305 -2.52 4.18 -26.64
C CYS A 305 -3.29 5.36 -27.28
N LYS A 306 -3.17 5.56 -28.61
CA LYS A 306 -3.96 6.53 -29.39
C LYS A 306 -5.45 6.15 -29.42
N ARG A 307 -5.79 4.89 -29.70
CA ARG A 307 -7.19 4.41 -29.60
C ARG A 307 -7.77 4.56 -28.18
N ALA A 308 -6.99 4.28 -27.14
CA ALA A 308 -7.42 4.52 -25.76
C ALA A 308 -7.65 6.01 -25.44
N LEU A 309 -6.89 6.92 -26.06
CA LEU A 309 -7.08 8.37 -25.97
C LEU A 309 -8.37 8.81 -26.66
N GLU A 310 -8.60 8.38 -27.90
CA GLU A 310 -9.81 8.68 -28.68
C GLU A 310 -11.09 8.26 -27.92
N ILE A 311 -11.11 7.07 -27.35
CA ILE A 311 -12.25 6.58 -26.55
C ILE A 311 -12.46 7.45 -25.29
N ARG A 312 -11.39 7.81 -24.56
CA ARG A 312 -11.50 8.69 -23.39
C ARG A 312 -11.98 10.09 -23.76
N GLU A 313 -11.54 10.64 -24.90
CA GLU A 313 -12.00 11.94 -25.40
C GLU A 313 -13.47 11.92 -25.81
N LYS A 314 -13.95 10.84 -26.43
CA LYS A 314 -15.38 10.64 -26.76
C LYS A 314 -16.25 10.61 -25.50
N VAL A 315 -15.89 9.79 -24.51
CA VAL A 315 -16.78 9.48 -23.37
C VAL A 315 -16.66 10.51 -22.23
N LEU A 316 -15.48 11.06 -21.98
CA LEU A 316 -15.21 11.95 -20.84
C LEU A 316 -15.00 13.42 -21.25
N GLY A 317 -14.88 13.69 -22.56
CA GLY A 317 -14.58 15.01 -23.10
C GLY A 317 -13.08 15.33 -23.13
N LYS A 318 -12.69 16.19 -24.08
CA LYS A 318 -11.28 16.53 -24.41
C LYS A 318 -10.44 17.12 -23.28
N PHE A 319 -11.09 17.60 -22.21
CA PHE A 319 -10.48 18.25 -21.04
C PHE A 319 -10.71 17.46 -19.73
N HIS A 320 -10.90 16.15 -19.78
CA HIS A 320 -10.99 15.32 -18.56
C HIS A 320 -9.59 14.99 -18.00
N PRO A 321 -9.37 14.95 -16.66
CA PRO A 321 -8.08 14.54 -16.08
C PRO A 321 -7.57 13.17 -16.55
N ASP A 322 -8.44 12.20 -16.85
CA ASP A 322 -8.01 10.92 -17.45
C ASP A 322 -7.52 11.04 -18.90
N VAL A 323 -7.96 12.05 -19.65
CA VAL A 323 -7.41 12.37 -20.98
C VAL A 323 -5.98 12.90 -20.81
N ALA A 324 -5.72 13.76 -19.82
CA ALA A 324 -4.36 14.21 -19.47
C ALA A 324 -3.45 13.05 -19.03
N LYS A 325 -4.00 12.08 -18.28
CA LYS A 325 -3.32 10.85 -17.87
C LYS A 325 -2.98 9.94 -19.06
N GLN A 326 -3.89 9.82 -20.02
CA GLN A 326 -3.67 9.05 -21.25
C GLN A 326 -2.66 9.76 -22.18
N LEU A 327 -2.75 11.08 -22.34
CA LEU A 327 -1.76 11.91 -23.03
C LEU A 327 -0.36 11.77 -22.42
N SER A 328 -0.26 11.71 -21.08
CA SER A 328 1.01 11.52 -20.37
C SER A 328 1.63 10.14 -20.67
N ASN A 329 0.82 9.10 -20.79
CA ASN A 329 1.29 7.77 -21.20
C ASN A 329 1.72 7.74 -22.68
N LEU A 330 0.97 8.40 -23.56
CA LEU A 330 1.31 8.52 -24.99
C LEU A 330 2.62 9.30 -25.19
N ALA A 331 2.79 10.41 -24.46
CA ALA A 331 4.03 11.19 -24.44
C ALA A 331 5.24 10.34 -24.03
N LEU A 332 5.11 9.48 -23.01
CA LEU A 332 6.19 8.57 -22.61
C LEU A 332 6.55 7.54 -23.71
N LEU A 333 5.56 7.02 -24.43
CA LEU A 333 5.79 6.10 -25.56
C LEU A 333 6.47 6.80 -26.75
N CYS A 334 6.08 8.03 -27.07
CA CYS A 334 6.73 8.84 -28.11
C CYS A 334 8.15 9.27 -27.68
N GLN A 335 8.40 9.51 -26.39
CA GLN A 335 9.72 9.87 -25.86
C GLN A 335 10.73 8.73 -26.00
N ASN A 336 10.28 7.48 -25.80
CA ASN A 336 11.09 6.29 -26.00
C ASN A 336 11.33 5.95 -27.49
N GLN A 337 10.59 6.58 -28.40
CA GLN A 337 10.80 6.52 -29.85
C GLN A 337 11.63 7.71 -30.39
N GLY A 338 12.05 8.66 -29.54
CA GLY A 338 12.78 9.86 -29.96
C GLY A 338 11.93 10.95 -30.63
N LYS A 339 10.60 10.81 -30.65
CA LYS A 339 9.65 11.74 -31.31
C LYS A 339 9.45 13.04 -30.50
N ALA A 340 10.50 13.83 -30.33
CA ALA A 340 10.57 14.92 -29.34
C ALA A 340 9.42 15.95 -29.43
N GLU A 341 8.97 16.28 -30.64
CA GLU A 341 7.88 17.25 -30.90
C GLU A 341 6.51 16.72 -30.46
N GLU A 342 6.18 15.45 -30.77
CA GLU A 342 4.95 14.79 -30.28
C GLU A 342 4.91 14.79 -28.74
N VAL A 343 6.04 14.53 -28.08
CA VAL A 343 6.17 14.50 -26.61
C VAL A 343 5.89 15.86 -25.99
N GLU A 344 6.45 16.92 -26.58
CA GLU A 344 6.26 18.30 -26.17
C GLU A 344 4.79 18.73 -26.31
N TYR A 345 4.15 18.38 -27.43
CA TYR A 345 2.72 18.62 -27.65
C TYR A 345 1.83 17.88 -26.64
N TYR A 346 2.00 16.56 -26.48
CA TYR A 346 1.15 15.76 -25.57
C TYR A 346 1.33 16.17 -24.10
N TYR A 347 2.55 16.49 -23.64
CA TYR A 347 2.76 16.94 -22.26
C TYR A 347 2.25 18.38 -22.02
N ARG A 348 2.36 19.31 -22.99
CA ARG A 348 1.73 20.64 -22.88
C ARG A 348 0.21 20.50 -22.73
N ARG A 349 -0.43 19.71 -23.59
CA ARG A 349 -1.89 19.47 -23.53
C ARG A 349 -2.31 18.76 -22.24
N ALA A 350 -1.52 17.81 -21.73
CA ALA A 350 -1.78 17.20 -20.43
C ALA A 350 -1.66 18.21 -19.27
N LEU A 351 -0.65 19.10 -19.32
CA LEU A 351 -0.41 20.13 -18.31
C LEU A 351 -1.53 21.17 -18.27
N GLU A 352 -2.01 21.63 -19.44
CA GLU A 352 -3.16 22.52 -19.61
C GLU A 352 -4.41 21.96 -18.91
N ILE A 353 -4.74 20.69 -19.20
CA ILE A 353 -5.90 20.01 -18.62
C ILE A 353 -5.74 19.86 -17.09
N TYR A 354 -4.58 19.43 -16.58
CA TYR A 354 -4.39 19.29 -15.14
C TYR A 354 -4.46 20.64 -14.42
N ALA A 355 -3.78 21.68 -14.93
CA ALA A 355 -3.76 23.00 -14.31
C ALA A 355 -5.14 23.66 -14.28
N THR A 356 -5.95 23.49 -15.33
CA THR A 356 -7.31 24.06 -15.41
C THR A 356 -8.38 23.27 -14.67
N ARG A 357 -8.19 21.96 -14.44
CA ARG A 357 -9.23 21.08 -13.85
C ARG A 357 -8.97 20.63 -12.42
N LEU A 358 -7.69 20.52 -12.00
CA LEU A 358 -7.29 20.11 -10.66
C LEU A 358 -6.66 21.26 -9.85
N GLY A 359 -6.29 22.36 -10.52
CA GLY A 359 -5.61 23.50 -9.92
C GLY A 359 -4.08 23.33 -9.83
N PRO A 360 -3.34 24.41 -9.50
CA PRO A 360 -1.88 24.44 -9.58
C PRO A 360 -1.15 23.64 -8.48
N ASP A 361 -1.84 23.29 -7.39
CA ASP A 361 -1.29 22.46 -6.29
C ASP A 361 -1.22 20.96 -6.62
N ASP A 362 -1.94 20.49 -7.63
CA ASP A 362 -2.15 19.06 -7.83
C ASP A 362 -0.83 18.31 -8.18
N PRO A 363 -0.54 17.16 -7.53
CA PRO A 363 0.70 16.42 -7.78
C PRO A 363 0.93 16.00 -9.25
N ASN A 364 -0.12 15.87 -10.07
CA ASN A 364 -0.02 15.56 -11.49
C ASN A 364 0.43 16.78 -12.31
N VAL A 365 0.13 18.02 -11.89
CA VAL A 365 0.70 19.24 -12.48
C VAL A 365 2.22 19.23 -12.32
N ALA A 366 2.71 19.10 -11.08
CA ALA A 366 4.15 19.06 -10.80
C ALA A 366 4.85 17.88 -11.51
N LYS A 367 4.23 16.71 -11.54
CA LYS A 367 4.74 15.52 -12.25
C LYS A 367 4.79 15.71 -13.77
N THR A 368 3.79 16.36 -14.35
CA THR A 368 3.75 16.65 -15.80
C THR A 368 4.77 17.72 -16.18
N LYS A 369 4.94 18.77 -15.36
CA LYS A 369 6.03 19.75 -15.54
C LYS A 369 7.41 19.09 -15.48
N ASN A 370 7.66 18.19 -14.52
CA ASN A 370 8.92 17.43 -14.46
C ASN A 370 9.15 16.54 -15.69
N ASN A 371 8.11 15.89 -16.21
CA ASN A 371 8.20 15.07 -17.42
C ASN A 371 8.46 15.92 -18.68
N LEU A 372 7.82 17.09 -18.79
CA LEU A 372 8.04 18.05 -19.87
C LEU A 372 9.45 18.64 -19.83
N ALA A 373 9.93 19.05 -18.64
CA ALA A 373 11.30 19.48 -18.44
C ALA A 373 12.32 18.37 -18.79
N SER A 374 12.03 17.10 -18.48
CA SER A 374 12.84 15.95 -18.93
C SER A 374 12.85 15.78 -20.46
N CYS A 375 11.78 16.18 -21.17
CA CYS A 375 11.81 16.27 -22.63
C CYS A 375 12.70 17.41 -23.12
N TYR A 376 12.56 18.61 -22.55
CA TYR A 376 13.40 19.77 -22.88
C TYR A 376 14.90 19.51 -22.63
N LEU A 377 15.26 18.83 -21.54
CA LEU A 377 16.64 18.37 -21.26
C LEU A 377 17.19 17.45 -22.36
N LYS A 378 16.36 16.58 -22.94
CA LYS A 378 16.74 15.70 -24.07
C LYS A 378 16.84 16.46 -25.40
N GLN A 379 16.09 17.55 -25.56
CA GLN A 379 16.17 18.43 -26.73
C GLN A 379 17.31 19.47 -26.65
N GLY A 380 17.97 19.63 -25.49
CA GLY A 380 18.94 20.70 -25.25
C GLY A 380 18.33 22.06 -24.89
N LYS A 381 17.00 22.14 -24.72
CA LYS A 381 16.25 23.34 -24.28
C LYS A 381 16.43 23.57 -22.77
N TYR A 382 17.66 23.86 -22.34
CA TYR A 382 18.01 23.92 -20.92
C TYR A 382 17.31 25.05 -20.14
N GLN A 383 17.05 26.20 -20.77
CA GLN A 383 16.34 27.34 -20.15
C GLN A 383 14.86 27.03 -19.90
N ASP A 384 14.19 26.38 -20.86
CA ASP A 384 12.78 25.97 -20.69
C ASP A 384 12.63 24.92 -19.57
N ALA A 385 13.61 24.02 -19.45
CA ALA A 385 13.67 23.05 -18.35
C ALA A 385 13.92 23.73 -17.00
N GLU A 386 14.85 24.70 -16.93
CA GLU A 386 15.13 25.49 -15.74
C GLU A 386 13.88 26.23 -15.24
N THR A 387 13.17 26.90 -16.15
CA THR A 387 11.94 27.65 -15.84
C THR A 387 10.87 26.74 -15.26
N LEU A 388 10.59 25.58 -15.88
CA LEU A 388 9.63 24.61 -15.34
C LEU A 388 10.03 24.06 -13.96
N TYR A 389 11.32 23.86 -13.68
CA TYR A 389 11.76 23.45 -12.36
C TYR A 389 11.64 24.58 -11.33
N LYS A 390 11.98 25.83 -11.70
CA LYS A 390 11.76 27.02 -10.86
C LYS A 390 10.28 27.20 -10.53
N GLU A 391 9.37 27.04 -11.49
CA GLU A 391 7.92 27.06 -11.26
C GLU A 391 7.45 26.01 -10.24
N ILE A 392 7.92 24.76 -10.34
CA ILE A 392 7.55 23.69 -9.38
C ILE A 392 8.05 24.05 -7.98
N LEU A 393 9.31 24.50 -7.85
CA LEU A 393 9.88 24.84 -6.54
C LEU A 393 9.23 26.09 -5.92
N THR A 394 8.92 27.11 -6.72
CA THR A 394 8.17 28.28 -6.26
C THR A 394 6.79 27.85 -5.77
N ARG A 395 6.04 27.07 -6.55
CA ARG A 395 4.67 26.74 -6.18
C ARG A 395 4.56 25.76 -5.00
N ALA A 396 5.58 24.91 -4.82
CA ALA A 396 5.75 24.08 -3.63
C ALA A 396 6.13 24.90 -2.39
N HIS A 397 6.92 25.96 -2.55
CA HIS A 397 7.22 26.91 -1.47
C HIS A 397 5.98 27.71 -1.06
N GLU A 398 5.24 28.26 -2.03
CA GLU A 398 4.01 29.04 -1.78
C GLU A 398 2.93 28.24 -1.03
N LYS A 399 2.82 26.93 -1.32
CA LYS A 399 1.87 26.03 -0.66
C LYS A 399 2.13 25.88 0.85
N GLU A 400 3.40 25.93 1.26
CA GLU A 400 3.85 25.56 2.61
C GLU A 400 4.24 26.79 3.46
N PHE A 401 4.61 27.91 2.83
CA PHE A 401 5.08 29.13 3.50
C PHE A 401 4.32 30.40 3.09
N GLY A 402 3.27 30.27 2.27
CA GLY A 402 2.51 31.42 1.75
C GLY A 402 3.30 32.21 0.69
N SER A 403 2.77 33.39 0.33
CA SER A 403 3.28 34.20 -0.78
C SER A 403 4.77 34.54 -0.65
N VAL A 404 5.45 34.60 -1.80
CA VAL A 404 6.88 34.95 -1.89
C VAL A 404 7.07 36.43 -1.56
N ASN A 405 7.65 36.70 -0.39
CA ASN A 405 7.97 38.03 0.12
C ASN A 405 9.50 38.18 0.27
N GLY A 406 9.97 39.39 0.61
CA GLY A 406 11.41 39.70 0.74
C GLY A 406 12.18 38.74 1.67
N ASP A 407 11.57 38.31 2.78
CA ASP A 407 12.17 37.35 3.73
C ASP A 407 11.78 35.89 3.47
N ASN A 408 10.84 35.64 2.54
CA ASN A 408 10.21 34.34 2.28
C ASN A 408 10.47 33.88 0.83
N LYS A 409 11.73 33.70 0.46
CA LYS A 409 12.14 33.35 -0.90
C LYS A 409 12.16 31.82 -1.11
N PRO A 410 11.78 31.31 -2.29
CA PRO A 410 11.94 29.90 -2.64
C PRO A 410 13.39 29.45 -2.62
N ILE A 411 13.58 28.15 -2.36
CA ILE A 411 14.88 27.47 -2.24
C ILE A 411 15.85 27.84 -3.38
N TRP A 412 15.36 27.97 -4.62
CA TRP A 412 16.21 28.26 -5.79
C TRP A 412 16.69 29.71 -5.86
N MET A 413 15.95 30.70 -5.33
CA MET A 413 16.41 32.09 -5.26
C MET A 413 17.54 32.20 -4.23
N HIS A 414 17.38 31.60 -3.05
CA HIS A 414 18.47 31.51 -2.06
C HIS A 414 19.70 30.73 -2.56
N ALA A 415 19.53 29.82 -3.52
CA ALA A 415 20.64 29.12 -4.17
C ALA A 415 21.41 30.05 -5.13
N GLU A 416 20.72 30.85 -5.94
CA GLU A 416 21.36 31.81 -6.86
C GLU A 416 21.98 33.01 -6.12
N GLU A 417 21.32 33.56 -5.09
CA GLU A 417 21.88 34.62 -4.22
C GLU A 417 23.19 34.19 -3.54
N ARG A 418 23.35 32.90 -3.22
CA ARG A 418 24.60 32.37 -2.68
C ARG A 418 25.71 32.33 -3.70
N GLU A 419 25.40 31.97 -4.96
CA GLU A 419 26.35 31.98 -6.07
C GLU A 419 26.89 33.40 -6.31
N GLU A 420 26.00 34.39 -6.39
CA GLU A 420 26.37 35.80 -6.54
C GLU A 420 27.14 36.36 -5.32
N SER A 421 26.91 35.81 -4.12
CA SER A 421 27.65 36.22 -2.93
C SER A 421 29.10 35.73 -2.88
N LYS A 422 29.52 34.79 -3.74
CA LYS A 422 30.82 34.10 -3.66
C LYS A 422 32.02 35.06 -3.62
N ASP A 423 32.10 35.96 -4.59
CA ASP A 423 33.28 36.83 -4.73
C ASP A 423 33.41 37.85 -3.58
N LYS A 424 32.31 38.08 -2.85
CA LYS A 424 32.28 38.90 -1.62
C LYS A 424 32.67 38.13 -0.35
N ARG A 425 32.84 36.79 -0.41
CA ARG A 425 33.17 35.93 0.75
C ARG A 425 34.66 35.63 0.91
N ARG A 426 35.54 36.16 0.05
CA ARG A 426 36.97 35.84 0.15
C ARG A 426 37.63 36.46 1.38
N ASP A 427 37.05 37.54 1.90
CA ASP A 427 37.39 38.16 3.18
C ASP A 427 36.15 38.23 4.08
N SER A 428 36.36 37.97 5.38
CA SER A 428 35.42 38.13 6.51
C SER A 428 34.25 37.14 6.68
N THR A 429 34.36 36.37 7.77
CA THR A 429 33.28 35.86 8.66
C THR A 429 32.30 34.80 8.11
N PRO A 430 32.13 33.64 8.80
CA PRO A 430 31.02 32.73 8.53
C PRO A 430 29.67 33.44 8.74
N TYR A 431 28.86 33.53 7.69
CA TYR A 431 27.57 34.22 7.76
C TYR A 431 26.62 33.49 8.71
N GLY A 432 26.03 34.24 9.65
CA GLY A 432 25.24 33.70 10.75
C GLY A 432 24.03 32.87 10.33
N GLU A 433 23.51 32.09 11.27
CA GLU A 433 22.44 31.11 11.06
C GLU A 433 21.12 31.75 10.60
N TYR A 434 20.94 31.94 9.29
CA TYR A 434 19.66 32.37 8.71
C TYR A 434 18.66 31.21 8.71
N GLY A 435 18.20 30.83 9.90
CA GLY A 435 17.52 29.56 10.22
C GLY A 435 16.14 29.32 9.57
N SER A 436 15.66 30.23 8.71
CA SER A 436 14.39 30.05 8.00
C SER A 436 14.49 29.15 6.76
N TRP A 437 15.58 29.16 5.99
CA TRP A 437 15.62 28.40 4.73
C TRP A 437 15.53 26.88 4.94
N TYR A 438 16.01 26.37 6.08
CA TYR A 438 15.85 24.96 6.46
C TYR A 438 14.38 24.56 6.68
N LYS A 439 13.48 25.50 7.02
CA LYS A 439 12.04 25.24 7.09
C LYS A 439 11.46 24.99 5.70
N ALA A 440 11.96 25.68 4.67
CA ALA A 440 11.57 25.47 3.27
C ALA A 440 11.92 24.08 2.74
N CYS A 441 12.86 23.36 3.36
CA CYS A 441 13.25 22.01 2.97
C CYS A 441 12.26 20.90 3.39
N LYS A 442 11.19 21.21 4.13
CA LYS A 442 10.21 20.25 4.68
C LYS A 442 9.35 19.52 3.63
N VAL A 443 9.48 19.84 2.34
CA VAL A 443 8.57 19.34 1.29
C VAL A 443 8.95 17.92 0.85
N ASP A 444 8.55 16.91 1.63
CA ASP A 444 8.77 15.47 1.39
C ASP A 444 7.94 14.88 0.21
N SER A 445 7.72 15.67 -0.83
CA SER A 445 7.21 15.19 -2.11
C SER A 445 8.35 14.57 -2.93
N PRO A 446 8.24 13.30 -3.41
CA PRO A 446 9.26 12.69 -4.26
C PRO A 446 9.42 13.42 -5.60
N THR A 447 8.38 14.12 -6.05
CA THR A 447 8.39 14.98 -7.25
C THR A 447 9.19 16.27 -7.02
N VAL A 448 9.05 16.92 -5.87
CA VAL A 448 9.88 18.09 -5.51
C VAL A 448 11.34 17.66 -5.34
N ASN A 449 11.56 16.49 -4.74
CA ASN A 449 12.87 15.87 -4.59
C ASN A 449 13.61 15.58 -5.91
N THR A 450 12.89 15.18 -6.97
CA THR A 450 13.48 15.04 -8.30
C THR A 450 13.71 16.40 -8.96
N THR A 451 12.81 17.35 -8.78
CA THR A 451 12.96 18.76 -9.23
C THR A 451 14.24 19.39 -8.70
N LEU A 452 14.48 19.32 -7.38
CA LEU A 452 15.69 19.84 -6.71
C LEU A 452 16.98 19.28 -7.33
N ARG A 453 17.04 17.95 -7.53
CA ARG A 453 18.21 17.28 -8.13
C ARG A 453 18.40 17.63 -9.61
N SER A 454 17.31 17.74 -10.38
CA SER A 454 17.38 18.12 -11.79
C SER A 454 17.80 19.59 -11.99
N LEU A 455 17.34 20.51 -11.13
CA LEU A 455 17.78 21.90 -11.15
C LEU A 455 19.23 22.05 -10.65
N GLY A 456 19.63 21.33 -9.60
CA GLY A 456 21.04 21.29 -9.17
C GLY A 456 21.98 20.79 -10.28
N ALA A 457 21.57 19.76 -11.01
CA ALA A 457 22.31 19.27 -12.18
C ALA A 457 22.36 20.28 -13.34
N LEU A 458 21.33 21.10 -13.54
CA LEU A 458 21.35 22.22 -14.51
C LEU A 458 22.32 23.33 -14.07
N TYR A 459 22.23 23.78 -12.82
CA TYR A 459 23.15 24.78 -12.27
C TYR A 459 24.62 24.31 -12.32
N ARG A 460 24.88 23.03 -12.04
CA ARG A 460 26.20 22.42 -12.21
C ARG A 460 26.70 22.50 -13.66
N ARG A 461 25.82 22.31 -14.66
CA ARG A 461 26.15 22.48 -16.09
C ARG A 461 26.34 23.95 -16.51
N GLN A 462 25.76 24.90 -15.77
CA GLN A 462 25.96 26.34 -15.95
C GLN A 462 27.21 26.88 -15.23
N GLY A 463 27.90 26.06 -14.44
CA GLY A 463 29.03 26.48 -13.59
C GLY A 463 28.62 27.09 -12.24
N LYS A 464 27.31 27.18 -11.94
CA LYS A 464 26.76 27.69 -10.67
C LYS A 464 26.92 26.65 -9.54
N LEU A 465 28.15 26.40 -9.08
CA LEU A 465 28.47 25.24 -8.24
C LEU A 465 27.91 25.27 -6.80
N GLU A 466 27.72 26.44 -6.19
CA GLU A 466 27.13 26.56 -4.84
C GLU A 466 25.60 26.51 -4.93
N ALA A 467 25.01 27.11 -5.96
CA ALA A 467 23.60 26.95 -6.27
C ALA A 467 23.25 25.47 -6.53
N ALA A 468 24.13 24.73 -7.20
CA ALA A 468 24.00 23.28 -7.36
C ALA A 468 24.14 22.54 -6.01
N HIS A 469 25.22 22.79 -5.27
CA HIS A 469 25.48 22.14 -3.97
C HIS A 469 24.31 22.33 -3.01
N THR A 470 23.76 23.54 -2.90
CA THR A 470 22.67 23.84 -1.96
C THR A 470 21.35 23.15 -2.32
N LEU A 471 20.99 23.05 -3.60
CA LEU A 471 19.82 22.27 -4.04
C LEU A 471 19.99 20.77 -3.79
N GLU A 472 21.20 20.24 -3.99
CA GLU A 472 21.53 18.83 -3.73
C GLU A 472 21.54 18.52 -2.23
N ASP A 473 21.99 19.46 -1.40
CA ASP A 473 21.96 19.37 0.07
C ASP A 473 20.50 19.39 0.59
N CYS A 474 19.62 20.21 0.01
CA CYS A 474 18.17 20.18 0.30
C CYS A 474 17.56 18.80 0.02
N ALA A 475 17.79 18.26 -1.18
CA ALA A 475 17.29 16.94 -1.58
C ALA A 475 17.88 15.79 -0.75
N SER A 476 19.07 15.99 -0.17
CA SER A 476 19.73 15.01 0.71
C SER A 476 19.21 15.08 2.15
N ARG A 477 18.79 16.24 2.63
CA ARG A 477 18.23 16.44 3.98
C ARG A 477 16.82 15.90 4.13
N SER A 478 15.94 16.12 3.15
CA SER A 478 14.58 15.51 3.13
C SER A 478 14.65 13.98 3.29
N ARG A 479 15.50 13.30 2.49
CA ARG A 479 15.75 11.85 2.62
C ARG A 479 16.24 11.43 4.02
N LYS A 480 16.92 12.29 4.77
CA LYS A 480 17.38 12.00 6.13
C LYS A 480 16.32 12.22 7.21
N GLN A 481 15.27 13.02 6.96
CA GLN A 481 14.16 13.20 7.92
C GLN A 481 13.10 12.09 7.80
N GLY A 482 12.95 11.47 6.63
CA GLY A 482 12.22 10.20 6.45
C GLY A 482 12.88 8.97 7.11
N LEU A 483 13.99 9.14 7.82
CA LEU A 483 14.61 8.13 8.69
C LEU A 483 14.71 8.73 10.09
N ASP A 484 13.80 8.32 10.97
CA ASP A 484 13.74 8.69 12.40
C ASP A 484 15.16 8.72 13.02
N PRO A 485 15.58 9.83 13.68
CA PRO A 485 16.90 9.92 14.31
C PRO A 485 17.18 8.80 15.32
N ALA A 486 16.16 8.21 15.95
CA ALA A 486 16.34 7.04 16.82
C ALA A 486 16.91 5.80 16.08
N SER A 487 16.73 5.72 14.75
CA SER A 487 17.38 4.69 13.94
C SER A 487 18.89 4.90 13.79
N GLN A 488 19.36 6.15 13.71
CA GLN A 488 20.78 6.45 13.61
C GLN A 488 21.50 6.24 14.94
N THR A 489 20.87 6.59 16.07
CA THR A 489 21.43 6.32 17.41
C THR A 489 21.73 4.83 17.59
N LYS A 490 20.80 3.94 17.23
CA LYS A 490 21.01 2.48 17.30
C LYS A 490 22.13 1.97 16.40
N VAL A 491 22.31 2.54 15.21
CA VAL A 491 23.43 2.18 14.32
C VAL A 491 24.78 2.64 14.90
N VAL A 492 24.81 3.79 15.58
CA VAL A 492 26.01 4.31 16.25
C VAL A 492 26.34 3.52 17.52
N GLU A 493 25.34 3.09 18.32
CA GLU A 493 25.55 2.20 19.47
C GLU A 493 26.07 0.82 19.04
N LEU A 494 25.45 0.19 18.03
CA LEU A 494 25.88 -1.11 17.49
C LEU A 494 27.30 -1.10 16.89
N LEU A 495 27.80 0.07 16.44
CA LEU A 495 29.18 0.25 16.00
C LEU A 495 30.17 0.54 17.15
N LYS A 496 29.68 0.87 18.34
CA LYS A 496 30.50 1.23 19.51
C LYS A 496 30.80 0.03 20.42
N ASP A 497 29.86 -0.89 20.56
CA ASP A 497 30.01 -2.10 21.39
C ASP A 497 30.92 -3.19 20.78
N GLY A 498 31.37 -3.02 19.52
CA GLY A 498 32.27 -3.97 18.84
C GLY A 498 33.76 -3.83 19.19
N GLY A 499 34.17 -2.80 19.94
CA GLY A 499 35.57 -2.41 20.11
C GLY A 499 36.17 -2.68 21.50
N GLY A 500 36.58 -3.92 21.78
CA GLY A 500 37.17 -4.30 23.07
C GLY A 500 38.55 -3.67 23.34
N GLY A 501 38.62 -2.71 24.26
CA GLY A 501 39.87 -2.05 24.70
C GLY A 501 40.60 -2.79 25.83
N ARG A 502 41.95 -2.77 25.82
CA ARG A 502 42.80 -3.47 26.80
C ARG A 502 44.00 -2.59 27.23
N GLY A 503 43.92 -1.99 28.42
CA GLY A 503 44.95 -1.10 29.00
C GLY A 503 44.91 0.36 28.49
N ASP A 504 45.45 1.37 29.19
CA ASP A 504 46.08 1.39 30.53
C ASP A 504 45.86 2.78 31.23
N ARG A 505 46.41 2.96 32.44
CA ARG A 505 46.04 3.97 33.47
C ARG A 505 46.62 5.40 33.29
N ARG A 506 45.93 6.44 33.80
CA ARG A 506 46.32 7.28 34.99
C ARG A 506 45.46 8.58 35.19
N GLY A 507 45.29 9.01 36.46
CA GLY A 507 44.65 10.29 36.90
C GLY A 507 43.16 10.16 37.29
N SER A 508 42.63 10.40 38.50
CA SER A 508 43.04 11.21 39.69
C SER A 508 42.96 12.73 39.41
N ARG A 509 42.13 13.62 40.01
CA ARG A 509 41.14 13.69 41.14
C ARG A 509 40.19 14.90 40.88
N ASP A 510 39.09 15.30 41.54
CA ASP A 510 38.02 14.85 42.50
C ASP A 510 36.92 16.01 42.44
N VAL A 511 35.78 16.18 43.16
CA VAL A 511 35.07 15.54 44.30
C VAL A 511 33.53 15.85 44.27
N ALA A 512 32.73 15.09 45.03
CA ALA A 512 31.35 15.30 45.58
C ALA A 512 30.27 16.26 44.98
N GLY A 513 29.06 15.69 44.74
CA GLY A 513 27.86 16.03 45.55
C GLY A 513 26.70 16.85 44.95
N GLY A 514 25.45 16.37 45.10
CA GLY A 514 24.22 17.17 44.88
C GLY A 514 23.07 16.42 44.16
N ALA A 515 21.80 16.81 44.40
CA ALA A 515 20.60 16.22 43.78
C ALA A 515 19.59 17.29 43.31
N GLY A 516 18.74 16.95 42.33
CA GLY A 516 17.69 17.81 41.75
C GLY A 516 16.86 17.07 40.67
N ALA A 517 15.68 17.56 40.26
CA ALA A 517 14.74 16.83 39.40
C ALA A 517 13.75 17.71 38.59
N ARG A 518 13.06 17.07 37.60
CA ARG A 518 11.86 17.53 36.82
C ARG A 518 12.09 18.62 35.74
N SER A 519 11.29 18.75 34.67
CA SER A 519 10.26 17.87 34.02
C SER A 519 9.92 18.35 32.58
N GLU A 520 9.08 17.60 31.84
CA GLU A 520 8.68 17.77 30.42
C GLU A 520 7.33 18.54 30.22
N ALA A 521 6.96 18.86 28.95
CA ALA A 521 5.60 18.93 28.34
C ALA A 521 5.59 19.74 27.01
N ASP A 522 4.64 19.65 26.07
CA ASP A 522 4.02 18.46 25.41
C ASP A 522 3.23 18.87 24.11
N LEU A 523 2.53 17.93 23.45
CA LEU A 523 1.67 18.14 22.23
C LEU A 523 0.31 17.40 22.32
N GLU A 524 -0.74 17.85 21.59
CA GLU A 524 -2.06 17.18 21.54
C GLU A 524 -2.81 17.27 20.18
N GLU A 525 -3.65 16.26 19.88
CA GLU A 525 -4.74 16.22 18.88
C GLU A 525 -5.80 15.15 19.30
N SER A 526 -7.07 15.20 18.83
CA SER A 526 -8.23 14.58 19.52
C SER A 526 -9.18 13.64 18.73
N GLY A 527 -9.42 12.43 19.28
CA GLY A 527 -10.69 11.65 19.31
C GLY A 527 -11.38 11.17 18.01
N PRO A 528 -12.59 10.57 18.08
CA PRO A 528 -13.30 9.94 19.21
C PRO A 528 -13.85 8.50 18.91
N ALA A 529 -14.69 7.91 19.78
CA ALA A 529 -15.22 6.53 19.70
C ALA A 529 -16.74 6.40 20.01
N ALA A 530 -17.31 5.18 19.96
CA ALA A 530 -18.74 4.87 20.25
C ALA A 530 -18.96 3.46 20.88
N GLU A 531 -20.12 3.23 21.49
CA GLU A 531 -20.37 2.24 22.57
C GLU A 531 -21.46 1.17 22.23
N TRP A 532 -21.55 0.08 23.03
CA TRP A 532 -22.82 -0.47 23.58
C TRP A 532 -22.61 -1.55 24.67
N SER A 533 -23.66 -1.87 25.44
CA SER A 533 -23.59 -2.58 26.74
C SER A 533 -24.58 -3.77 26.88
N GLY A 534 -24.40 -4.62 27.90
CA GLY A 534 -25.45 -5.52 28.41
C GLY A 534 -25.01 -6.90 28.93
N ASP A 535 -25.20 -7.16 30.23
CA ASP A 535 -24.94 -8.46 30.88
C ASP A 535 -26.18 -9.37 30.99
N GLY A 536 -25.94 -10.68 31.13
CA GLY A 536 -27.00 -11.66 31.42
C GLY A 536 -26.52 -13.11 31.41
N SER A 537 -26.59 -13.79 32.56
CA SER A 537 -26.05 -15.14 32.73
C SER A 537 -26.94 -16.23 32.10
N GLY A 538 -26.55 -16.74 30.94
CA GLY A 538 -27.15 -17.91 30.29
C GLY A 538 -26.14 -18.68 29.45
N SER A 539 -26.15 -20.02 29.52
CA SER A 539 -25.21 -20.89 28.79
C SER A 539 -25.57 -21.01 27.31
N LEU A 540 -25.49 -19.90 26.59
CA LEU A 540 -25.92 -19.81 25.19
C LEU A 540 -24.80 -20.32 24.27
N ARG A 541 -24.85 -21.63 23.98
CA ARG A 541 -23.90 -22.34 23.09
C ARG A 541 -23.98 -21.80 21.65
N ARG A 542 -23.31 -20.66 21.36
CA ARG A 542 -23.19 -20.12 20.00
C ARG A 542 -22.39 -21.08 19.12
N SER A 543 -23.12 -21.95 18.41
CA SER A 543 -22.54 -22.90 17.46
C SER A 543 -21.89 -22.16 16.29
N GLY A 544 -20.57 -21.98 16.35
CA GLY A 544 -19.82 -21.43 15.22
C GLY A 544 -20.04 -22.30 13.97
N SER A 545 -20.15 -21.66 12.80
CA SER A 545 -20.33 -22.33 11.50
C SER A 545 -19.29 -23.42 11.25
N PHE A 546 -18.04 -23.18 11.65
CA PHE A 546 -16.95 -24.16 11.62
C PHE A 546 -17.20 -25.44 12.43
N GLY A 547 -17.96 -25.38 13.53
CA GLY A 547 -18.34 -26.59 14.27
C GLY A 547 -19.27 -27.49 13.46
N LYS A 548 -20.33 -26.90 12.88
CA LYS A 548 -21.25 -27.61 11.98
C LYS A 548 -20.52 -28.13 10.73
N LEU A 549 -19.59 -27.36 10.18
CA LEU A 549 -18.75 -27.78 9.06
C LEU A 549 -17.83 -28.96 9.43
N ARG A 550 -17.20 -28.93 10.62
CA ARG A 550 -16.32 -30.02 11.09
C ARG A 550 -17.10 -31.29 11.41
N ASP A 551 -18.29 -31.16 11.98
CA ASP A 551 -19.16 -32.31 12.26
C ASP A 551 -19.85 -32.86 11.00
N ALA A 552 -19.95 -32.06 9.94
CA ALA A 552 -20.32 -32.53 8.60
C ALA A 552 -19.14 -33.26 7.94
N LEU A 553 -17.93 -32.67 7.96
CA LEU A 553 -16.72 -33.29 7.41
C LEU A 553 -16.39 -34.64 8.09
N ARG A 554 -16.52 -34.70 9.43
CA ARG A 554 -16.36 -35.95 10.18
C ARG A 554 -17.38 -37.00 9.71
N ARG A 555 -18.67 -36.65 9.64
CA ARG A 555 -19.71 -37.60 9.19
C ARG A 555 -19.56 -38.02 7.73
N SER A 556 -19.12 -37.14 6.83
CA SER A 556 -18.77 -37.54 5.46
C SER A 556 -17.56 -38.45 5.42
N SER A 557 -16.53 -38.22 6.25
CA SER A 557 -15.38 -39.12 6.34
C SER A 557 -15.74 -40.48 6.94
N GLU A 558 -16.60 -40.53 7.97
CA GLU A 558 -17.07 -41.78 8.59
C GLU A 558 -17.95 -42.58 7.62
N MET A 559 -18.79 -41.92 6.81
CA MET A 559 -19.56 -42.56 5.73
C MET A 559 -18.67 -43.06 4.59
N LEU A 560 -17.62 -42.32 4.22
CA LEU A 560 -16.66 -42.73 3.20
C LEU A 560 -15.84 -43.94 3.70
N VAL A 561 -15.36 -43.92 4.94
CA VAL A 561 -14.64 -45.03 5.57
C VAL A 561 -15.54 -46.27 5.70
N LYS A 562 -16.81 -46.13 6.08
CA LYS A 562 -17.75 -47.27 6.07
C LYS A 562 -17.96 -47.86 4.67
N LYS A 563 -18.06 -47.03 3.63
CA LYS A 563 -18.14 -47.52 2.23
C LYS A 563 -16.85 -48.22 1.79
N LEU A 564 -15.68 -47.72 2.20
CA LEU A 564 -14.36 -48.31 1.89
C LEU A 564 -14.06 -49.58 2.71
N GLN A 565 -14.73 -49.80 3.85
CA GLN A 565 -14.60 -50.99 4.69
C GLN A 565 -15.66 -52.08 4.41
N GLY A 566 -16.46 -51.95 3.34
CA GLY A 566 -17.38 -53.00 2.88
C GLY A 566 -18.61 -53.29 3.77
N GLY A 567 -18.80 -52.52 4.85
CA GLY A 567 -19.87 -52.74 5.83
C GLY A 567 -21.21 -52.13 5.42
N GLY A 568 -21.89 -52.74 4.43
CA GLY A 568 -23.24 -52.34 4.01
C GLY A 568 -24.32 -52.74 5.03
N PRO A 569 -25.28 -51.85 5.38
CA PRO A 569 -26.47 -52.24 6.14
C PRO A 569 -27.48 -52.99 5.25
N GLN A 570 -28.16 -53.99 5.79
CA GLN A 570 -29.27 -54.66 5.10
C GLN A 570 -30.49 -53.72 4.98
N GLU A 571 -31.20 -53.81 3.87
CA GLU A 571 -32.47 -53.11 3.66
C GLU A 571 -33.62 -53.80 4.42
N PRO A 572 -34.55 -53.05 5.03
CA PRO A 572 -35.82 -53.61 5.49
C PRO A 572 -36.74 -53.91 4.29
N PRO A 573 -37.61 -54.92 4.36
CA PRO A 573 -38.46 -55.32 3.23
C PRO A 573 -39.55 -54.29 2.93
N ASN A 574 -39.81 -54.07 1.64
CA ASN A 574 -40.92 -53.22 1.18
C ASN A 574 -42.28 -53.78 1.62
N PRO A 575 -43.21 -52.94 2.14
CA PRO A 575 -44.62 -53.31 2.25
C PRO A 575 -45.28 -53.40 0.87
N ARG A 576 -46.39 -54.15 0.81
CA ARG A 576 -47.34 -54.17 -0.31
C ARG A 576 -48.57 -53.33 0.04
#